data_AF-A0A962ALP2-F1
#
_entry.id   AF-A0A962ALP2-F1
#
_cell.length_a   1.000
_cell.length_b   1.000
_cell.length_c   1.000
_cell.angle_alpha   90.00
_cell.angle_beta   90.00
_cell.angle_gamma   90.00
#
_symmetry.space_group_name_H-M   'P 1'
#
loop_
_entity.id
_entity.type
_entity.pdbx_description
1 polymer ?
#
loop_
_entity_poly.entity_id
_entity_poly.type
_entity_poly.pdbx_seq_one_letter_code
_entity_poly.pdbx_strand_id
1 'polypeptide(L)'
;VLPISNPANLVVYGERLPALTPWIRTFALPSFAAIAITYAILRWTQRAELRKPLAPAPEVEPLSPAARAAGVALVIAAVVLVGASALGRDLGLPTLACGFLALVAAAVIAARSPMPALKHVAWGALPLVAGLFILVAGLEHVGGIRFIADWLSKHDSIAPGQTALLAGLAAGVGTNIVNNLPLGLLAGAAGHAAQAPDKVMAGLLIGVDLGPNLSVTGSLATLLWLLAIRREGAHVGALRFLKLGALVMPPALVLALTALVLT
;
A
#
# COMPACT_ATOMS: atom_id res chain seq x y z
N VAL A 1 -2.26 -7.24 -7.30
CA VAL A 1 -1.86 -7.13 -5.89
C VAL A 1 -0.65 -7.99 -5.66
N LEU A 2 0.44 -7.40 -5.15
CA LEU A 2 1.72 -8.06 -4.93
C LEU A 2 2.15 -7.85 -3.47
N PRO A 3 2.89 -8.79 -2.87
CA PRO A 3 3.40 -8.62 -1.50
C PRO A 3 4.19 -7.31 -1.31
N ILE A 4 4.89 -6.86 -2.36
CA ILE A 4 5.77 -5.68 -2.35
C ILE A 4 5.12 -4.38 -2.80
N SER A 5 3.83 -4.38 -3.16
CA SER A 5 3.22 -3.18 -3.77
C SER A 5 2.92 -2.07 -2.78
N ASN A 6 2.91 -2.35 -1.47
CA ASN A 6 2.69 -1.38 -0.41
C ASN A 6 3.57 -1.70 0.81
N PRO A 7 4.34 -0.74 1.36
CA PRO A 7 5.06 -0.94 2.63
C PRO A 7 4.15 -1.37 3.79
N ALA A 8 2.85 -1.05 3.73
CA ALA A 8 1.83 -1.56 4.66
C ALA A 8 1.85 -3.10 4.79
N ASN A 9 2.08 -3.81 3.68
CA ASN A 9 2.12 -5.27 3.65
C ASN A 9 3.24 -5.82 4.54
N LEU A 10 4.42 -5.21 4.44
CA LEU A 10 5.61 -5.58 5.21
C LEU A 10 5.39 -5.34 6.70
N VAL A 11 4.76 -4.22 7.06
CA VAL A 11 4.55 -3.90 8.48
C VAL A 11 3.44 -4.73 9.12
N VAL A 12 2.42 -5.16 8.36
CA VAL A 12 1.34 -6.01 8.88
C VAL A 12 1.83 -7.45 9.07
N TYR A 13 2.62 -7.99 8.15
CA TYR A 13 3.13 -9.38 8.19
C TYR A 13 4.54 -9.52 8.84
N GLY A 14 5.19 -8.40 9.16
CA GLY A 14 6.47 -8.37 9.87
C GLY A 14 7.59 -9.09 9.13
N GLU A 15 8.30 -9.97 9.86
CA GLU A 15 9.48 -10.68 9.37
C GLU A 15 9.20 -11.73 8.29
N ARG A 16 7.93 -12.16 8.11
CA ARG A 16 7.59 -13.23 7.16
C ARG A 16 6.37 -12.87 6.34
N LEU A 17 6.62 -12.27 5.18
CA LEU A 17 5.61 -12.17 4.12
C LEU A 17 5.28 -13.56 3.55
N PRO A 18 4.00 -13.87 3.33
CA PRO A 18 3.61 -15.04 2.55
C PRO A 18 4.26 -15.01 1.16
N ALA A 19 4.68 -16.18 0.68
CA ALA A 19 5.18 -16.32 -0.69
C ALA A 19 4.12 -15.86 -1.72
N LEU A 20 4.57 -15.57 -2.95
CA LEU A 20 3.71 -15.00 -3.99
C LEU A 20 2.45 -15.84 -4.27
N THR A 21 2.56 -17.16 -4.32
CA THR A 21 1.43 -18.05 -4.63
C THR A 21 0.33 -18.02 -3.56
N PRO A 22 0.60 -18.26 -2.27
CA PRO A 22 -0.43 -18.12 -1.23
C PRO A 22 -0.97 -16.70 -1.15
N TRP A 23 -0.12 -15.67 -1.35
CA TRP A 23 -0.58 -14.28 -1.42
C TRP A 23 -1.63 -14.06 -2.51
N ILE A 24 -1.35 -14.49 -3.74
CA ILE A 24 -2.29 -14.35 -4.85
C ILE A 24 -3.58 -15.12 -4.56
N ARG A 25 -3.50 -16.33 -4.01
CA ARG A 25 -4.70 -17.12 -3.66
C ARG A 25 -5.60 -16.38 -2.67
N THR A 26 -5.03 -15.77 -1.63
CA THR A 26 -5.79 -15.04 -0.61
C THR A 26 -6.34 -13.71 -1.14
N PHE A 27 -5.54 -12.95 -1.89
CA PHE A 27 -5.88 -11.57 -2.23
C PHE A 27 -6.44 -11.37 -3.64
N ALA A 28 -6.35 -12.33 -4.57
CA ALA A 28 -6.78 -12.11 -5.95
C ALA A 28 -8.25 -11.71 -6.08
N LEU A 29 -9.16 -12.48 -5.46
CA LEU A 29 -10.60 -12.19 -5.51
C LEU A 29 -10.96 -10.88 -4.78
N PRO A 30 -10.51 -10.63 -3.53
CA PRO A 30 -10.69 -9.33 -2.88
C PRO A 30 -10.18 -8.15 -3.71
N SER A 31 -9.00 -8.30 -4.32
CA SER A 31 -8.39 -7.26 -5.15
C SER A 31 -9.22 -6.97 -6.39
N PHE A 32 -9.67 -8.02 -7.08
CA PHE A 32 -10.49 -7.86 -8.27
C PHE A 32 -11.82 -7.17 -7.92
N ALA A 33 -12.47 -7.59 -6.83
CA ALA A 33 -13.69 -6.96 -6.34
C ALA A 33 -13.47 -5.46 -6.05
N ALA A 34 -12.42 -5.12 -5.31
CA ALA A 34 -12.06 -3.74 -4.98
C ALA A 34 -11.78 -2.88 -6.23
N ILE A 35 -10.98 -3.40 -7.17
CA ILE A 35 -10.63 -2.70 -8.40
C ILE A 35 -11.88 -2.47 -9.27
N ALA A 36 -12.70 -3.52 -9.46
CA ALA A 36 -13.87 -3.46 -10.32
C ALA A 36 -14.89 -2.44 -9.79
N ILE A 37 -15.20 -2.45 -8.49
CA ILE A 37 -16.15 -1.50 -7.91
C ILE A 37 -15.58 -0.08 -7.86
N THR A 38 -14.30 0.08 -7.54
CA THR A 38 -13.62 1.39 -7.58
C THR A 38 -13.70 1.99 -8.97
N TYR A 39 -13.37 1.19 -9.99
CA TYR A 39 -13.49 1.59 -11.38
C TYR A 39 -14.93 1.96 -11.75
N ALA A 40 -15.92 1.12 -11.40
CA ALA A 40 -17.32 1.38 -11.74
C ALA A 40 -17.83 2.70 -11.14
N ILE A 41 -17.52 2.96 -9.87
CA ILE A 41 -17.93 4.19 -9.17
C ILE A 41 -17.21 5.41 -9.74
N LEU A 42 -15.90 5.33 -9.98
CA LEU A 42 -15.16 6.43 -10.60
C LEU A 42 -15.62 6.69 -12.03
N ARG A 43 -15.85 5.63 -12.83
CA ARG A 43 -16.36 5.75 -14.20
C ARG A 43 -17.74 6.38 -14.22
N TRP A 44 -18.60 6.04 -13.28
CA TRP A 44 -19.93 6.62 -13.16
C TRP A 44 -19.89 8.09 -12.72
N THR A 45 -19.17 8.39 -11.63
CA THR A 45 -19.11 9.74 -11.06
C THR A 45 -18.33 10.72 -11.95
N GLN A 46 -17.26 10.27 -12.62
CA GLN A 46 -16.42 11.09 -13.48
C GLN A 46 -16.77 11.00 -14.97
N ARG A 47 -17.91 10.37 -15.33
CA ARG A 47 -18.32 10.14 -16.74
C ARG A 47 -18.34 11.40 -17.61
N ALA A 48 -18.68 12.55 -17.04
CA ALA A 48 -18.74 13.81 -17.75
C ALA A 48 -17.34 14.34 -18.10
N GLU A 49 -16.41 14.26 -17.14
CA GLU A 49 -15.01 14.64 -17.33
C GLU A 49 -14.31 13.71 -18.33
N LEU A 50 -14.56 12.41 -18.24
CA LEU A 50 -13.98 11.39 -19.13
C LEU A 50 -14.45 11.50 -20.59
N ARG A 51 -15.55 12.22 -20.86
CA ARG A 51 -16.07 12.46 -22.22
C ARG A 51 -15.51 13.73 -22.85
N LYS A 52 -14.77 14.56 -22.10
CA LYS A 52 -14.18 15.78 -22.65
C LYS A 52 -13.09 15.40 -23.66
N PRO A 53 -12.95 16.17 -24.76
CA PRO A 53 -11.86 15.98 -25.71
C PRO A 53 -10.52 16.06 -24.98
N LEU A 54 -9.60 15.13 -25.30
CA LEU A 54 -8.22 15.22 -24.82
C LEU A 54 -7.53 16.40 -25.50
N ALA A 55 -6.67 17.08 -24.76
CA ALA A 55 -5.74 18.02 -25.36
C ALA A 55 -4.87 17.28 -26.39
N PRO A 56 -4.43 17.95 -27.47
CA PRO A 56 -3.46 17.37 -28.40
C PRO A 56 -2.27 16.81 -27.62
N ALA A 57 -1.87 15.58 -27.92
CA ALA A 57 -0.71 14.98 -27.26
C ALA A 57 0.53 15.83 -27.58
N PRO A 58 1.38 16.12 -26.59
CA PRO A 58 2.67 16.75 -26.86
C PRO A 58 3.50 15.84 -27.78
N GLU A 59 4.41 16.42 -28.56
CA GLU A 59 5.39 15.64 -29.31
C GLU A 59 6.16 14.72 -28.36
N VAL A 60 6.15 13.43 -28.65
CA VAL A 60 6.82 12.42 -27.82
C VAL A 60 8.31 12.48 -28.13
N GLU A 61 9.08 13.06 -27.21
CA GLU A 61 10.54 12.99 -27.30
C GLU A 61 11.02 11.53 -27.13
N PRO A 62 11.97 11.07 -27.96
CA PRO A 62 12.53 9.73 -27.82
C PRO A 62 13.27 9.60 -26.48
N LEU A 63 13.11 8.44 -25.82
CA LEU A 63 13.77 8.15 -24.55
C LEU A 63 15.29 8.24 -24.70
N SER A 64 15.93 9.01 -23.82
CA SER A 64 17.39 9.06 -23.73
C SER A 64 17.98 7.67 -23.40
N PRO A 65 19.26 7.39 -23.72
CA PRO A 65 19.91 6.14 -23.36
C PRO A 65 19.83 5.82 -21.87
N ALA A 66 19.96 6.85 -21.02
CA ALA A 66 19.82 6.73 -19.58
C ALA A 66 18.39 6.36 -19.15
N ALA A 67 17.37 6.96 -19.79
CA ALA A 67 15.97 6.62 -19.53
C ALA A 67 15.64 5.18 -19.97
N ARG A 68 16.18 4.74 -21.12
CA ARG A 68 16.07 3.34 -21.57
C ARG A 68 16.73 2.37 -20.60
N ALA A 69 17.93 2.70 -20.12
CA ALA A 69 18.65 1.90 -19.14
C ALA A 69 17.89 1.80 -17.82
N ALA A 70 17.33 2.91 -17.33
CA ALA A 70 16.46 2.92 -16.17
C ALA A 70 15.22 2.04 -16.38
N GLY A 71 14.60 2.10 -17.57
CA GLY A 71 13.48 1.23 -17.95
C GLY A 71 13.84 -0.26 -17.91
N VAL A 72 14.98 -0.65 -18.49
CA VAL A 72 15.49 -2.02 -18.42
C VAL A 72 15.77 -2.43 -16.98
N ALA A 73 16.38 -1.56 -16.17
CA ALA A 73 16.66 -1.82 -14.77
C ALA A 73 15.38 -2.03 -13.95
N LEU A 74 14.30 -1.28 -14.23
CA LEU A 74 12.99 -1.48 -13.62
C LEU A 74 12.38 -2.84 -13.99
N VAL A 75 12.51 -3.27 -15.25
CA VAL A 75 12.06 -4.61 -15.67
C VAL A 75 12.85 -5.70 -14.95
N ILE A 76 14.18 -5.57 -14.87
CA ILE A 76 15.04 -6.50 -14.12
C ILE A 76 14.62 -6.54 -12.64
N ALA A 77 14.43 -5.37 -12.02
CA ALA A 77 13.99 -5.28 -10.64
C ALA A 77 12.64 -5.98 -10.43
N ALA A 78 11.67 -5.77 -11.32
CA ALA A 78 10.39 -6.44 -11.26
C ALA A 78 10.54 -7.98 -11.34
N VAL A 79 11.35 -8.49 -12.27
CA VAL A 79 11.61 -9.94 -12.40
C VAL A 79 12.30 -10.50 -11.14
N VAL A 80 13.33 -9.82 -10.65
CA VAL A 80 14.07 -10.24 -9.44
C VAL A 80 13.16 -10.27 -8.22
N LEU A 81 12.33 -9.25 -8.02
CA LEU A 81 11.45 -9.15 -6.86
C LEU A 81 10.29 -10.14 -6.91
N VAL A 82 9.70 -10.35 -8.10
CA VAL A 82 8.68 -11.38 -8.31
C VAL A 82 9.28 -12.77 -8.09
N GLY A 83 10.48 -13.03 -8.61
CA GLY A 83 11.20 -14.29 -8.41
C GLY A 83 11.54 -14.54 -6.93
N ALA A 84 12.11 -13.55 -6.24
CA ALA A 84 12.42 -13.64 -4.82
C ALA A 84 11.16 -13.90 -3.98
N SER A 85 10.06 -13.21 -4.27
CA SER A 85 8.77 -13.41 -3.60
C SER A 85 8.17 -14.79 -3.88
N ALA A 86 8.29 -15.30 -5.11
CA ALA A 86 7.85 -16.65 -5.46
C ALA A 86 8.66 -17.74 -4.73
N LEU A 87 9.95 -17.49 -4.51
CA LEU A 87 10.86 -18.37 -3.77
C LEU A 87 10.79 -18.18 -2.23
N GLY A 88 9.92 -17.30 -1.74
CA GLY A 88 9.78 -17.02 -0.30
C GLY A 88 11.02 -16.40 0.33
N ARG A 89 11.82 -15.64 -0.44
CA ARG A 89 13.03 -14.95 0.03
C ARG A 89 12.70 -13.54 0.50
N ASP A 90 13.48 -13.02 1.43
CA ASP A 90 13.39 -11.63 1.87
C ASP A 90 13.59 -10.66 0.71
N LEU A 91 12.74 -9.63 0.69
CA LEU A 91 12.63 -8.71 -0.44
C LEU A 91 13.49 -7.45 -0.23
N GLY A 92 13.96 -7.20 0.99
CA GLY A 92 14.75 -6.02 1.34
C GLY A 92 16.06 -5.94 0.57
N LEU A 93 16.94 -6.95 0.70
CA LEU A 93 18.24 -6.97 0.03
C LEU A 93 18.13 -6.97 -1.51
N PRO A 94 17.25 -7.79 -2.14
CA PRO A 94 17.05 -7.71 -3.59
C PRO A 94 16.56 -6.33 -4.06
N THR A 95 15.66 -5.69 -3.32
CA THR A 95 15.17 -4.34 -3.65
C THR A 95 16.30 -3.32 -3.60
N LEU A 96 17.11 -3.34 -2.54
CA LEU A 96 18.23 -2.44 -2.36
C LEU A 96 19.29 -2.63 -3.47
N ALA A 97 19.64 -3.88 -3.76
CA ALA A 97 20.60 -4.21 -4.81
C ALA A 97 20.12 -3.75 -6.19
N CYS A 98 18.85 -4.01 -6.54
CA CYS A 98 18.29 -3.55 -7.82
C CYS A 98 18.30 -2.02 -7.92
N GLY A 99 17.88 -1.32 -6.86
CA GLY A 99 17.87 0.15 -6.83
C GLY A 99 19.27 0.75 -6.97
N PHE A 100 20.26 0.18 -6.26
CA PHE A 100 21.65 0.62 -6.33
C PHE A 100 22.24 0.38 -7.73
N LEU A 101 22.07 -0.83 -8.29
CA LEU A 101 22.56 -1.16 -9.62
C LEU A 101 21.90 -0.30 -10.71
N ALA A 102 20.59 -0.05 -10.60
CA ALA A 102 19.87 0.83 -11.52
C ALA A 102 20.42 2.26 -11.50
N LEU A 103 20.67 2.80 -10.30
CA LEU A 103 21.24 4.13 -10.12
C LEU A 103 22.66 4.22 -10.71
N VAL A 104 23.52 3.26 -10.40
CA VAL A 104 24.91 3.23 -10.90
C VAL A 104 24.93 3.09 -12.42
N ALA A 105 24.14 2.16 -12.99
CA ALA A 105 24.06 1.97 -14.43
C ALA A 105 23.57 3.23 -15.15
N ALA A 106 22.52 3.88 -14.64
CA ALA A 106 22.01 5.13 -15.21
C ALA A 106 23.04 6.27 -15.13
N ALA A 107 23.75 6.39 -14.01
CA ALA A 107 24.81 7.39 -13.82
C ALA A 107 25.98 7.19 -14.79
N VAL A 108 26.44 5.94 -14.96
CA VAL A 108 27.53 5.58 -15.88
C VAL A 108 27.13 5.83 -17.33
N ILE A 109 25.94 5.38 -17.74
CA ILE A 109 25.44 5.55 -19.13
C ILE A 109 25.21 7.03 -19.46
N ALA A 110 24.72 7.81 -18.49
CA ALA A 110 24.54 9.24 -18.67
C ALA A 110 25.86 10.04 -18.59
N ALA A 111 26.96 9.42 -18.16
CA ALA A 111 28.20 10.08 -17.76
C ALA A 111 27.95 11.24 -16.77
N ARG A 112 27.05 11.03 -15.80
CA ARG A 112 26.62 12.04 -14.82
C ARG A 112 26.77 11.52 -13.39
N SER A 113 26.96 12.44 -12.45
CA SER A 113 26.96 12.11 -11.03
C SER A 113 25.60 11.55 -10.58
N PRO A 114 25.55 10.52 -9.71
CA PRO A 114 24.31 10.03 -9.11
C PRO A 114 23.78 10.94 -8.00
N MET A 115 24.56 11.92 -7.54
CA MET A 115 24.22 12.79 -6.42
C MET A 115 22.88 13.54 -6.58
N PRO A 116 22.52 14.07 -7.77
CA PRO A 116 21.21 14.68 -7.97
C PRO A 116 20.07 13.68 -7.78
N ALA A 117 20.22 12.44 -8.25
CA ALA A 117 19.21 11.39 -8.09
C ALA A 117 19.03 10.99 -6.62
N LEU A 118 20.12 10.94 -5.84
CA LEU A 118 20.05 10.67 -4.40
C LEU A 118 19.25 11.73 -3.63
N LYS A 119 19.18 12.97 -4.09
CA LYS A 119 18.33 14.01 -3.47
C LYS A 119 16.83 13.72 -3.62
N HIS A 120 16.45 12.89 -4.58
CA HIS A 120 15.06 12.48 -4.79
C HIS A 120 14.67 11.23 -3.98
N VAL A 121 15.63 10.57 -3.34
CA VAL A 121 15.33 9.48 -2.39
C VAL A 121 14.63 10.07 -1.17
N ALA A 122 13.56 9.43 -0.72
CA ALA A 122 12.79 9.84 0.44
C ALA A 122 13.53 9.47 1.75
N TRP A 123 14.69 10.09 2.03
CA TRP A 123 15.49 9.82 3.23
C TRP A 123 14.69 9.96 4.53
N GLY A 124 13.70 10.85 4.55
CA GLY A 124 12.77 11.02 5.67
C GLY A 124 11.92 9.78 5.99
N ALA A 125 11.82 8.81 5.07
CA ALA A 125 11.15 7.55 5.34
C ALA A 125 11.89 6.71 6.40
N LEU A 126 13.22 6.82 6.50
CA LEU A 126 14.01 6.08 7.50
C LEU A 126 13.68 6.50 8.95
N PRO A 127 13.78 7.79 9.35
CA PRO A 127 13.39 8.21 10.69
C PRO A 127 11.88 8.06 10.93
N LEU A 128 11.05 8.15 9.89
CA LEU A 128 9.62 7.86 10.00
C LEU A 128 9.40 6.40 10.42
N VAL A 129 10.01 5.43 9.72
CA VAL A 129 9.91 4.00 10.07
C VAL A 129 10.47 3.73 11.46
N ALA A 130 11.60 4.35 11.82
CA ALA A 130 12.13 4.25 13.19
C ALA A 130 11.14 4.79 14.23
N GLY A 131 10.57 5.98 14.02
CA GLY A 131 9.58 6.58 14.91
C GLY A 131 8.29 5.76 15.02
N LEU A 132 7.88 5.12 13.92
CA LEU A 132 6.77 4.18 13.87
C LEU A 132 7.00 2.98 14.82
N PHE A 133 8.19 2.37 14.81
CA PHE A 133 8.52 1.28 15.75
C PHE A 133 8.56 1.76 17.21
N ILE A 134 9.04 2.98 17.47
CA ILE A 134 9.02 3.57 18.82
C ILE A 134 7.57 3.76 19.30
N LEU A 135 6.67 4.21 18.43
CA LEU A 135 5.26 4.38 18.76
C LEU A 135 4.59 3.04 19.08
N VAL A 136 4.87 2.00 18.30
CA VAL A 136 4.37 0.65 18.56
C VAL A 136 4.85 0.14 19.91
N ALA A 137 6.15 0.27 20.22
CA ALA A 137 6.72 -0.10 21.51
C ALA A 137 6.09 0.69 22.67
N GLY A 138 5.82 1.98 22.47
CA GLY A 138 5.11 2.81 23.44
C GLY A 138 3.67 2.36 23.66
N LEU A 139 2.94 1.99 22.58
CA LEU A 139 1.56 1.52 22.69
C LEU A 139 1.47 0.13 23.34
N GLU A 140 2.45 -0.73 23.07
CA GLU A 140 2.61 -2.01 23.76
C GLU A 140 2.81 -1.80 25.27
N HIS A 141 3.67 -0.84 25.65
CA HIS A 141 3.94 -0.52 27.05
C HIS A 141 2.69 -0.04 27.82
N VAL A 142 1.81 0.73 27.19
CA VAL A 142 0.53 1.18 27.79
C VAL A 142 -0.62 0.17 27.63
N GLY A 143 -0.35 -1.02 27.06
CA GLY A 143 -1.31 -2.11 26.94
C GLY A 143 -2.30 -2.01 25.77
N GLY A 144 -2.17 -1.03 24.87
CA GLY A 144 -3.09 -0.85 23.74
C GLY A 144 -3.04 -2.00 22.74
N ILE A 145 -1.85 -2.55 22.47
CA ILE A 145 -1.69 -3.75 21.63
C ILE A 145 -2.40 -4.95 22.26
N ARG A 146 -2.27 -5.13 23.57
CA ARG A 146 -2.90 -6.23 24.30
C ARG A 146 -4.42 -6.12 24.28
N PHE A 147 -4.97 -4.92 24.46
CA PHE A 147 -6.41 -4.68 24.37
C PHE A 147 -6.98 -5.12 23.01
N ILE A 148 -6.32 -4.77 21.91
CA ILE A 148 -6.75 -5.17 20.57
C ILE A 148 -6.57 -6.68 20.38
N ALA A 149 -5.44 -7.23 20.84
CA ALA A 149 -5.15 -8.66 20.73
C ALA A 149 -6.20 -9.52 21.47
N ASP A 150 -6.54 -9.16 22.71
CA ASP A 150 -7.56 -9.84 23.52
C ASP A 150 -8.93 -9.81 22.82
N TRP A 151 -9.28 -8.67 22.21
CA TRP A 151 -10.50 -8.55 21.42
C TRP A 151 -10.48 -9.49 20.21
N LEU A 152 -9.36 -9.56 19.48
CA LEU A 152 -9.19 -10.44 18.32
C LEU A 152 -9.30 -11.92 18.74
N SER A 153 -8.53 -12.37 19.73
CA SER A 153 -8.54 -13.77 20.18
C SER A 153 -9.90 -14.21 20.70
N LYS A 154 -10.63 -13.32 21.40
CA LYS A 154 -11.97 -13.63 21.92
C LYS A 154 -12.99 -13.90 20.82
N HIS A 155 -12.94 -13.16 19.71
CA HIS A 155 -13.93 -13.28 18.64
C HIS A 155 -13.50 -14.28 17.55
N ASP A 156 -12.19 -14.51 17.39
CA ASP A 156 -11.66 -15.45 16.42
C ASP A 156 -12.08 -16.91 16.67
N SER A 157 -12.02 -17.38 17.92
CA SER A 157 -12.42 -18.74 18.31
C SER A 157 -13.87 -19.13 17.94
N ILE A 158 -14.73 -18.14 17.67
CA ILE A 158 -16.15 -18.32 17.42
C ILE A 158 -16.47 -18.14 15.92
N ALA A 159 -15.91 -17.11 15.27
CA ALA A 159 -16.21 -16.79 13.88
C ALA A 159 -15.07 -16.03 13.17
N PRO A 160 -14.02 -16.72 12.67
CA PRO A 160 -12.85 -16.08 12.05
C PRO A 160 -13.18 -15.14 10.89
N GLY A 161 -14.21 -15.49 10.08
CA GLY A 161 -14.68 -14.64 8.98
C GLY A 161 -15.31 -13.33 9.46
N GLN A 162 -16.12 -13.39 10.52
CA GLN A 162 -16.73 -12.19 11.11
C GLN A 162 -15.67 -11.30 11.77
N THR A 163 -14.70 -11.91 12.45
CA THR A 163 -13.56 -11.20 13.04
C THR A 163 -12.73 -10.50 11.95
N ALA A 164 -12.41 -11.18 10.85
CA ALA A 164 -11.70 -10.59 9.71
C ALA A 164 -12.45 -9.39 9.11
N LEU A 165 -13.77 -9.51 8.93
CA LEU A 165 -14.62 -8.44 8.42
C LEU A 165 -14.61 -7.23 9.36
N LEU A 166 -14.88 -7.43 10.65
CA LEU A 166 -14.96 -6.34 11.62
C LEU A 166 -13.60 -5.67 11.84
N ALA A 167 -12.54 -6.46 11.98
CA ALA A 167 -11.18 -5.96 12.15
C ALA A 167 -10.71 -5.18 10.92
N GLY A 168 -11.00 -5.69 9.71
CA GLY A 168 -10.71 -5.01 8.46
C GLY A 168 -11.48 -3.70 8.29
N LEU A 169 -12.77 -3.66 8.66
CA LEU A 169 -13.56 -2.43 8.65
C LEU A 169 -13.01 -1.39 9.64
N ALA A 170 -12.70 -1.82 10.86
CA ALA A 170 -12.14 -0.96 11.90
C ALA A 170 -10.77 -0.40 11.48
N ALA A 171 -9.89 -1.24 10.94
CA ALA A 171 -8.61 -0.80 10.39
C ALA A 171 -8.82 0.19 9.23
N GLY A 172 -9.74 -0.12 8.31
CA GLY A 172 -10.06 0.75 7.18
C GLY A 172 -10.49 2.15 7.59
N VAL A 173 -11.37 2.27 8.58
CA VAL A 173 -11.74 3.59 9.13
C VAL A 173 -10.56 4.23 9.86
N GLY A 174 -9.88 3.47 10.72
CA GLY A 174 -8.78 3.96 11.54
C GLY A 174 -7.63 4.57 10.73
N THR A 175 -7.36 4.05 9.52
CA THR A 175 -6.25 4.57 8.69
C THR A 175 -6.44 6.03 8.32
N ASN A 176 -7.67 6.52 8.28
CA ASN A 176 -7.97 7.91 7.95
C ASN A 176 -7.74 8.89 9.11
N ILE A 177 -7.63 8.35 10.33
CA ILE A 177 -7.32 9.11 11.55
C ILE A 177 -5.81 9.13 11.78
N VAL A 178 -5.17 7.95 11.69
CA VAL A 178 -3.78 7.75 12.11
C VAL A 178 -2.78 7.75 10.96
N ASN A 179 -3.22 7.45 9.73
CA ASN A 179 -2.43 7.00 8.57
C ASN A 179 -2.28 5.47 8.50
N ASN A 180 -2.02 4.94 7.30
CA ASN A 180 -1.94 3.52 7.03
C ASN A 180 -0.70 2.82 7.60
N LEU A 181 0.47 3.47 7.62
CA LEU A 181 1.68 2.82 8.13
C LEU A 181 1.66 2.61 9.66
N PRO A 182 1.35 3.62 10.51
CA PRO A 182 1.28 3.38 11.94
C PRO A 182 0.17 2.41 12.30
N LEU A 183 -1.01 2.55 11.69
CA LEU A 183 -2.09 1.62 11.97
C LEU A 183 -1.78 0.20 11.50
N GLY A 184 -1.10 0.05 10.36
CA GLY A 184 -0.66 -1.25 9.85
C GLY A 184 0.28 -1.97 10.81
N LEU A 185 1.24 -1.26 11.41
CA LEU A 185 2.10 -1.83 12.45
C LEU A 185 1.31 -2.23 13.70
N LEU A 186 0.39 -1.38 14.18
CA LEU A 186 -0.43 -1.68 15.35
C LEU A 186 -1.33 -2.89 15.11
N ALA A 187 -1.98 -2.95 13.95
CA ALA A 187 -2.82 -4.06 13.52
C ALA A 187 -2.00 -5.35 13.38
N GLY A 188 -0.83 -5.27 12.75
CA GLY A 188 0.11 -6.38 12.63
C GLY A 188 0.54 -6.90 13.99
N ALA A 189 1.05 -6.03 14.86
CA ALA A 189 1.50 -6.40 16.21
C ALA A 189 0.38 -7.04 17.04
N ALA A 190 -0.83 -6.46 17.03
CA ALA A 190 -1.98 -7.02 17.72
C ALA A 190 -2.42 -8.37 17.15
N GLY A 191 -2.42 -8.52 15.83
CA GLY A 191 -2.75 -9.78 15.16
C GLY A 191 -1.76 -10.91 15.48
N HIS A 192 -0.46 -10.61 15.48
CA HIS A 192 0.57 -11.56 15.88
C HIS A 192 0.49 -11.92 17.37
N ALA A 193 0.27 -10.94 18.24
CA ALA A 193 0.09 -11.17 19.68
C ALA A 193 -1.14 -12.03 19.97
N ALA A 194 -2.22 -11.86 19.19
CA ALA A 194 -3.44 -12.65 19.27
C ALA A 194 -3.31 -14.06 18.66
N GLN A 195 -2.19 -14.35 17.97
CA GLN A 195 -2.04 -15.53 17.10
C GLN A 195 -3.19 -15.65 16.09
N ALA A 196 -3.60 -14.51 15.54
CA ALA A 196 -4.75 -14.42 14.66
C ALA A 196 -4.55 -15.28 13.40
N PRO A 197 -5.58 -16.01 12.95
CA PRO A 197 -5.52 -16.80 11.72
C PRO A 197 -5.22 -15.93 10.50
N ASP A 198 -4.67 -16.57 9.46
CA ASP A 198 -4.32 -15.90 8.20
C ASP A 198 -5.47 -15.09 7.60
N LYS A 199 -6.72 -15.56 7.77
CA LYS A 199 -7.92 -14.86 7.30
C LYS A 199 -8.14 -13.53 8.03
N VAL A 200 -7.89 -13.47 9.34
CA VAL A 200 -8.00 -12.24 10.14
C VAL A 200 -6.86 -11.29 9.78
N MET A 201 -5.63 -11.79 9.65
CA MET A 201 -4.48 -11.01 9.19
C MET A 201 -4.71 -10.41 7.80
N ALA A 202 -5.29 -11.18 6.88
CA ALA A 202 -5.66 -10.70 5.56
C ALA A 202 -6.76 -9.62 5.63
N GLY A 203 -7.76 -9.77 6.50
CA GLY A 203 -8.80 -8.76 6.73
C GLY A 203 -8.24 -7.44 7.23
N LEU A 204 -7.34 -7.50 8.23
CA LEU A 204 -6.61 -6.34 8.73
C LEU A 204 -5.82 -5.66 7.62
N LEU A 205 -5.08 -6.42 6.80
CA LEU A 205 -4.30 -5.85 5.70
C LEU A 205 -5.20 -5.16 4.67
N ILE A 206 -6.31 -5.80 4.24
CA ILE A 206 -7.26 -5.20 3.30
C ILE A 206 -7.79 -3.87 3.84
N GLY A 207 -8.11 -3.81 5.14
CA GLY A 207 -8.48 -2.58 5.82
C GLY A 207 -7.40 -1.50 5.72
N VAL A 208 -6.17 -1.85 6.07
CA VAL A 208 -5.02 -0.93 6.04
C VAL A 208 -4.72 -0.41 4.62
N ASP A 209 -4.91 -1.24 3.59
CA ASP A 209 -4.64 -0.89 2.20
C ASP A 209 -5.75 -0.05 1.55
N LEU A 210 -7.02 -0.42 1.76
CA LEU A 210 -8.16 0.24 1.11
C LEU A 210 -8.70 1.43 1.89
N GLY A 211 -8.57 1.40 3.21
CA GLY A 211 -9.03 2.45 4.11
C GLY A 211 -8.55 3.87 3.75
N PRO A 212 -7.27 4.10 3.42
CA PRO A 212 -6.68 5.41 3.13
C PRO A 212 -7.26 6.19 1.94
N ASN A 213 -8.28 5.65 1.28
CA ASN A 213 -8.96 6.31 0.17
C ASN A 213 -10.06 7.28 0.60
N LEU A 214 -10.35 7.42 1.91
CA LEU A 214 -11.38 8.33 2.41
C LEU A 214 -10.82 9.72 2.77
N SER A 215 -9.62 9.82 3.34
CA SER A 215 -8.97 11.08 3.73
C SER A 215 -7.61 11.26 3.06
N VAL A 216 -7.27 12.52 2.76
CA VAL A 216 -5.96 12.90 2.21
C VAL A 216 -4.81 12.51 3.15
N THR A 217 -5.04 12.53 4.47
CA THR A 217 -4.05 12.14 5.49
C THR A 217 -3.92 10.64 5.67
N GLY A 218 -4.81 9.84 5.05
CA GLY A 218 -4.87 8.40 5.26
C GLY A 218 -3.65 7.65 4.75
N SER A 219 -2.97 8.16 3.73
CA SER A 219 -1.73 7.56 3.20
C SER A 219 -0.72 8.63 2.81
N LEU A 220 0.56 8.33 3.05
CA LEU A 220 1.68 9.15 2.56
C LEU A 220 1.73 9.20 1.04
N ALA A 221 1.36 8.11 0.35
CA ALA A 221 1.34 8.08 -1.11
C ALA A 221 0.35 9.13 -1.67
N THR A 222 -0.83 9.25 -1.06
CA THR A 222 -1.83 10.27 -1.39
C THR A 222 -1.26 11.68 -1.19
N LEU A 223 -0.59 11.93 -0.05
CA LEU A 223 0.03 13.23 0.22
C LEU A 223 1.12 13.58 -0.80
N LEU A 224 2.02 12.64 -1.10
CA LEU A 224 3.10 12.83 -2.07
C LEU A 224 2.54 13.11 -3.46
N TRP A 225 1.49 12.39 -3.88
CA TRP A 225 0.83 12.62 -5.15
C TRP A 225 0.16 14.00 -5.21
N LEU A 226 -0.58 14.39 -4.18
CA LEU A 226 -1.22 15.71 -4.12
C LEU A 226 -0.21 16.86 -4.12
N LEU A 227 0.93 16.68 -3.45
CA LEU A 227 2.04 17.64 -3.50
C LEU A 227 2.67 17.71 -4.90
N ALA A 228 2.81 16.59 -5.60
CA ALA A 228 3.35 16.54 -6.95
C ALA A 228 2.43 17.29 -7.93
N ILE A 229 1.13 16.97 -7.97
CA ILE A 229 0.20 17.63 -8.90
C ILE A 229 0.03 19.12 -8.59
N ARG A 230 0.19 19.53 -7.32
CA ARG A 230 0.16 20.94 -6.92
C ARG A 230 1.33 21.73 -7.50
N ARG A 231 2.51 21.10 -7.63
CA ARG A 231 3.67 21.70 -8.31
C ARG A 231 3.42 21.87 -9.81
N GLU A 232 2.62 21.00 -10.40
CA GLU A 232 2.15 21.10 -11.79
C GLU A 232 0.93 22.04 -11.96
N GLY A 233 0.58 22.83 -10.92
CA GLY A 233 -0.53 23.78 -10.95
C GLY A 233 -1.92 23.17 -10.75
N ALA A 234 -2.04 21.84 -10.67
CA ALA A 234 -3.31 21.17 -10.44
C ALA A 234 -3.63 21.06 -8.94
N HIS A 235 -4.84 21.44 -8.55
CA HIS A 235 -5.27 21.46 -7.14
C HIS A 235 -6.48 20.55 -6.92
N VAL A 236 -6.36 19.62 -5.97
CA VAL A 236 -7.47 18.79 -5.49
C VAL A 236 -7.74 19.14 -4.03
N GLY A 237 -8.90 19.74 -3.76
CA GLY A 237 -9.29 20.11 -2.39
C GLY A 237 -9.61 18.89 -1.53
N ALA A 238 -9.32 18.97 -0.23
CA ALA A 238 -9.57 17.89 0.73
C ALA A 238 -11.04 17.46 0.77
N LEU A 239 -11.99 18.40 0.66
CA LEU A 239 -13.42 18.08 0.63
C LEU A 239 -13.82 17.32 -0.65
N ARG A 240 -13.21 17.64 -1.80
CA ARG A 240 -13.46 16.89 -3.04
C ARG A 240 -12.93 15.47 -2.91
N PHE A 241 -11.74 15.31 -2.33
CA PHE A 241 -11.17 14.00 -2.04
C PHE A 241 -12.08 13.20 -1.10
N LEU A 242 -12.50 13.80 0.02
CA LEU A 242 -13.39 13.16 0.99
C LEU A 242 -14.73 12.72 0.38
N LYS A 243 -15.36 13.58 -0.45
CA LYS A 243 -16.64 13.24 -1.11
C LYS A 243 -16.50 12.05 -2.06
N LEU A 244 -15.43 12.00 -2.85
CA LEU A 244 -15.17 10.86 -3.73
C LEU A 244 -14.78 9.62 -2.92
N GLY A 245 -13.92 9.78 -1.90
CA GLY A 245 -13.52 8.73 -0.99
C GLY A 245 -14.70 8.09 -0.27
N ALA A 246 -15.65 8.89 0.22
CA ALA A 246 -16.87 8.40 0.86
C ALA A 246 -17.79 7.59 -0.07
N LEU A 247 -17.71 7.83 -1.39
CA LEU A 247 -18.42 7.05 -2.38
C LEU A 247 -17.65 5.78 -2.79
N VAL A 248 -16.32 5.86 -2.90
CA VAL A 248 -15.49 4.80 -3.46
C VAL A 248 -14.99 3.80 -2.40
N MET A 249 -14.49 4.30 -1.27
CA MET A 249 -13.83 3.48 -0.26
C MET A 249 -14.78 2.48 0.40
N PRO A 250 -15.97 2.86 0.92
CA PRO A 250 -16.79 1.91 1.65
C PRO A 250 -17.26 0.71 0.80
N PRO A 251 -17.76 0.89 -0.44
CA PRO A 251 -18.11 -0.25 -1.30
C PRO A 251 -16.91 -1.13 -1.65
N ALA A 252 -15.74 -0.54 -1.92
CA ALA A 252 -14.52 -1.28 -2.21
C ALA A 252 -14.07 -2.12 -1.01
N LEU A 253 -14.07 -1.54 0.18
CA LEU A 253 -13.67 -2.20 1.42
C LEU A 253 -14.65 -3.34 1.78
N VAL A 254 -15.95 -3.08 1.75
CA VAL A 254 -16.97 -4.08 2.07
C VAL A 254 -16.92 -5.25 1.10
N LEU A 255 -16.83 -4.99 -0.21
CA LEU A 255 -16.78 -6.06 -1.21
C LEU A 255 -15.48 -6.87 -1.12
N ALA A 256 -14.34 -6.23 -0.88
CA ALA A 256 -13.07 -6.93 -0.71
C ALA A 256 -13.07 -7.85 0.53
N LEU A 257 -13.55 -7.34 1.67
CA LEU A 257 -13.66 -8.12 2.90
C LEU A 257 -14.69 -9.24 2.77
N THR A 258 -15.83 -8.98 2.13
CA THR A 258 -16.85 -10.02 1.87
C THR A 258 -16.27 -11.11 0.98
N ALA A 259 -15.57 -10.75 -0.09
CA ALA A 259 -14.89 -11.71 -0.96
C ALA A 259 -13.86 -12.56 -0.20
N LEU A 260 -13.08 -11.96 0.72
CA LEU A 260 -12.13 -12.68 1.57
C LEU A 260 -12.84 -13.67 2.50
N VAL A 261 -13.98 -13.28 3.09
CA VAL A 261 -14.72 -14.14 4.02
C VAL A 261 -15.32 -15.36 3.31
N LEU A 262 -15.77 -15.18 2.06
CA LEU A 262 -16.39 -16.20 1.23
C LEU A 262 -15.41 -17.22 0.62
N THR A 263 -14.10 -16.95 0.66
CA THR A 263 -13.03 -17.86 0.22
C THR A 263 -12.36 -18.55 1.40
#